data_AF-A0A9E4BIS5-F1
#
_entry.id   AF-A0A9E4BIS5-F1
#
_cell.length_a   1.000
_cell.length_b   1.000
_cell.length_c   1.000
_cell.angle_alpha   90.00
_cell.angle_beta   90.00
_cell.angle_gamma   90.00
#
_symmetry.space_group_name_H-M   'P 1'
#
loop_
_entity.id
_entity.type
_entity.pdbx_description
1 polymer ?
#
loop_
_entity_poly.entity_id
_entity_poly.type
_entity_poly.pdbx_seq_one_letter_code
_entity_poly.pdbx_strand_id
1 'polypeptide(L)'
;WLDLAEEAGMQYIIVTTKHHDGFCLWDTSHTAFNTMNTPYGKDLMAMLADACHKRNFPLGFYYSIADWHHPNYPNQGRHHELPQPKPGDDPDLMKYLDFLKAQVWELCTHYGKLHAFWWDMNVDEHFDPSVNAMIQSLQPAAVINNRGFDPGDFGTPERDHVQGIDTQQSFDR
;
A
#
# COMPACT_ATOMS: atom_id res chain seq x y z
N TRP A 1 -14.02 -0.12 -14.97
CA TRP A 1 -12.56 0.00 -14.78
C TRP A 1 -11.87 -1.21 -15.36
N LEU A 2 -12.21 -2.42 -14.90
CA LEU A 2 -11.59 -3.64 -15.43
C LEU A 2 -11.86 -3.86 -16.92
N ASP A 3 -13.06 -3.55 -17.44
CA ASP A 3 -13.32 -3.64 -18.89
C ASP A 3 -12.29 -2.83 -19.70
N LEU A 4 -12.06 -1.56 -19.31
CA LEU A 4 -11.08 -0.69 -19.98
C LEU A 4 -9.64 -1.19 -19.79
N ALA A 5 -9.30 -1.71 -18.61
CA ALA A 5 -7.97 -2.26 -18.35
C ALA A 5 -7.69 -3.49 -19.24
N GLU A 6 -8.66 -4.39 -19.36
CA GLU A 6 -8.59 -5.58 -20.20
C GLU A 6 -8.55 -5.19 -21.69
N GLU A 7 -9.39 -4.25 -22.13
CA GLU A 7 -9.38 -3.71 -23.50
C GLU A 7 -8.04 -3.05 -23.86
N ALA A 8 -7.38 -2.42 -22.90
CA ALA A 8 -6.05 -1.83 -23.05
C ALA A 8 -4.91 -2.86 -23.01
N GLY A 9 -5.20 -4.14 -22.76
CA GLY A 9 -4.21 -5.22 -22.66
C GLY A 9 -3.43 -5.24 -21.34
N MET A 10 -3.92 -4.55 -20.30
CA MET A 10 -3.33 -4.64 -18.96
C MET A 10 -3.56 -6.03 -18.36
N GLN A 11 -2.59 -6.52 -17.60
CA GLN A 11 -2.64 -7.86 -17.00
C GLN A 11 -2.80 -7.86 -15.48
N TYR A 12 -2.82 -6.68 -14.86
CA TYR A 12 -3.02 -6.49 -13.42
C TYR A 12 -3.46 -5.05 -13.13
N ILE A 13 -3.94 -4.80 -11.92
CA ILE A 13 -4.24 -3.45 -11.42
C ILE A 13 -3.69 -3.29 -10.01
N ILE A 14 -3.08 -2.14 -9.72
CA ILE A 14 -2.67 -1.73 -8.38
C ILE A 14 -3.39 -0.41 -8.06
N VAL A 15 -4.08 -0.35 -6.92
CA VAL A 15 -4.86 0.85 -6.53
C VAL A 15 -4.41 1.35 -5.17
N THR A 16 -4.37 2.68 -5.02
CA THR A 16 -4.07 3.37 -3.76
C THR A 16 -5.13 3.05 -2.70
N THR A 17 -4.78 2.21 -1.73
CA THR A 17 -5.63 1.95 -0.55
C THR A 17 -5.57 3.13 0.42
N LYS A 18 -4.35 3.62 0.68
CA LYS A 18 -4.02 4.80 1.48
C LYS A 18 -2.88 5.55 0.81
N HIS A 19 -2.99 6.87 0.66
CA HIS A 19 -1.90 7.74 0.18
C HIS A 19 -1.27 8.50 1.37
N HIS A 20 -0.32 9.40 1.10
CA HIS A 20 0.37 10.18 2.14
C HIS A 20 -0.58 11.01 3.01
N ASP A 21 -1.76 11.39 2.52
CA ASP A 21 -2.73 12.13 3.30
C ASP A 21 -3.34 11.31 4.46
N GLY A 22 -3.13 10.00 4.48
CA GLY A 22 -3.63 9.06 5.49
C GLY A 22 -5.07 8.60 5.26
N PHE A 23 -5.75 9.05 4.20
CA PHE A 23 -7.15 8.68 3.96
C PHE A 23 -7.27 7.26 3.39
N CYS A 24 -8.07 6.43 4.05
CA CYS A 24 -8.19 5.01 3.72
C CYS A 24 -9.43 4.75 2.82
N LEU A 25 -9.24 4.05 1.69
CA LEU A 25 -10.31 3.71 0.73
C LEU A 25 -11.06 2.39 1.05
N TRP A 26 -10.86 1.86 2.25
CA TRP A 26 -11.49 0.63 2.72
C TRP A 26 -12.07 0.79 4.13
N ASP A 27 -12.87 -0.18 4.57
CA ASP A 27 -13.45 -0.21 5.92
C ASP A 27 -12.42 -0.65 6.96
N THR A 28 -11.48 0.24 7.29
CA THR A 28 -10.48 0.01 8.33
C THR A 28 -11.05 0.24 9.73
N SER A 29 -10.75 -0.66 10.66
CA SER A 29 -11.10 -0.50 12.07
C SER A 29 -10.14 0.41 12.86
N HIS A 30 -9.02 0.80 12.25
CA HIS A 30 -7.92 1.48 12.93
C HIS A 30 -7.98 3.01 12.87
N THR A 31 -8.80 3.60 12.01
CA THR A 31 -9.02 5.06 11.94
C THR A 31 -10.41 5.38 11.40
N ALA A 32 -11.00 6.48 11.88
CA ALA A 32 -12.24 7.02 11.31
C ALA A 32 -11.99 7.79 9.99
N PHE A 33 -10.74 8.05 9.62
CA PHE A 33 -10.38 8.79 8.40
C PHE A 33 -10.38 7.89 7.17
N ASN A 34 -11.57 7.39 6.83
CA ASN A 34 -11.79 6.42 5.76
C ASN A 34 -13.09 6.69 4.99
N THR A 35 -13.32 5.97 3.90
CA THR A 35 -14.48 6.16 3.02
C THR A 35 -15.83 5.86 3.66
N MET A 36 -15.86 4.99 4.67
CA MET A 36 -17.09 4.65 5.41
C MET A 36 -17.64 5.83 6.19
N ASN A 37 -16.77 6.76 6.59
CA ASN A 37 -17.14 7.97 7.33
C ASN A 37 -17.35 9.20 6.43
N THR A 38 -17.56 8.98 5.13
CA THR A 38 -17.92 10.02 4.15
C THR A 38 -19.34 9.79 3.61
N PRO A 39 -19.95 10.75 2.90
CA PRO A 39 -21.23 10.52 2.21
C PRO A 39 -21.19 9.36 1.19
N TYR A 40 -20.00 8.91 0.76
CA TYR A 40 -19.88 7.74 -0.11
C TYR A 40 -20.24 6.44 0.63
N GLY A 41 -19.78 6.27 1.87
CA GLY A 41 -20.22 5.23 2.80
C GLY A 41 -20.01 3.79 2.33
N LYS A 42 -19.03 3.54 1.47
CA LYS A 42 -18.73 2.22 0.90
C LYS A 42 -17.25 1.91 0.91
N ASP A 43 -16.96 0.62 0.99
CA ASP A 43 -15.62 0.07 0.85
C ASP A 43 -15.29 -0.09 -0.64
N LEU A 44 -14.43 0.79 -1.17
CA LEU A 44 -14.03 0.71 -2.57
C LEU A 44 -13.14 -0.51 -2.83
N MET A 45 -12.30 -0.88 -1.86
CA MET A 45 -11.35 -1.99 -2.02
C MET A 45 -12.08 -3.33 -2.06
N ALA A 46 -13.14 -3.50 -1.27
CA ALA A 46 -14.02 -4.68 -1.34
C ALA A 46 -14.71 -4.78 -2.70
N MET A 47 -15.28 -3.68 -3.19
CA MET A 47 -15.94 -3.65 -4.51
C MET A 47 -14.96 -3.97 -5.66
N LEU A 48 -13.73 -3.46 -5.58
CA LEU A 48 -12.69 -3.74 -6.56
C LEU A 48 -12.19 -5.18 -6.48
N ALA A 49 -11.92 -5.69 -5.28
CA ALA A 49 -11.50 -7.07 -5.05
C ALA A 49 -12.51 -8.07 -5.60
N ASP A 50 -13.79 -7.89 -5.29
CA ASP A 50 -14.89 -8.69 -5.83
C ASP A 50 -14.89 -8.70 -7.37
N ALA A 51 -14.70 -7.53 -7.99
CA ALA A 51 -14.69 -7.40 -9.45
C ALA A 51 -13.48 -8.12 -10.06
N CYS A 52 -12.29 -7.96 -9.46
CA CYS A 52 -11.06 -8.62 -9.90
C CYS A 52 -11.16 -10.14 -9.79
N HIS A 53 -11.64 -10.66 -8.65
CA HIS A 53 -11.74 -12.11 -8.43
C HIS A 53 -12.77 -12.77 -9.33
N LYS A 54 -13.91 -12.12 -9.61
CA LYS A 54 -14.91 -12.62 -10.58
C LYS A 54 -14.33 -12.80 -11.98
N ARG A 55 -13.30 -12.04 -12.33
CA ARG A 55 -12.63 -12.08 -13.64
C ARG A 55 -11.30 -12.81 -13.63
N ASN A 56 -10.85 -13.29 -12.46
CA ASN A 56 -9.49 -13.76 -12.26
C ASN A 56 -8.42 -12.73 -12.72
N PHE A 57 -8.71 -11.43 -12.53
CA PHE A 57 -7.81 -10.34 -12.89
C PHE A 57 -6.86 -10.05 -11.71
N PRO A 58 -5.53 -10.12 -11.87
CA PRO A 58 -4.58 -9.90 -10.78
C PRO A 58 -4.73 -8.52 -10.12
N LEU A 59 -5.04 -8.53 -8.83
CA LEU A 59 -5.15 -7.34 -7.99
C LEU A 59 -3.91 -7.17 -7.12
N GLY A 60 -3.39 -5.96 -7.04
CA GLY A 60 -2.47 -5.52 -6.01
C GLY A 60 -2.96 -4.27 -5.29
N PHE A 61 -2.38 -4.01 -4.13
CA PHE A 61 -2.67 -2.82 -3.34
C PHE A 61 -1.44 -1.95 -3.18
N TYR A 62 -1.62 -0.65 -3.38
CA TYR A 62 -0.65 0.37 -2.98
C TYR A 62 -0.99 0.83 -1.57
N TYR A 63 0.03 1.01 -0.73
CA TYR A 63 -0.11 1.54 0.61
C TYR A 63 1.02 2.53 0.93
N SER A 64 0.63 3.69 1.45
CA SER A 64 1.61 4.68 1.86
C SER A 64 2.14 4.49 3.28
N ILE A 65 3.47 4.40 3.41
CA ILE A 65 4.20 4.39 4.69
C ILE A 65 4.24 5.81 5.27
N ALA A 66 4.41 6.84 4.44
CA ALA A 66 4.28 8.22 4.89
C ALA A 66 2.82 8.54 5.24
N ASP A 67 2.61 9.26 6.35
CA ASP A 67 1.25 9.56 6.83
C ASP A 67 1.18 10.96 7.45
N TRP A 68 0.50 11.86 6.76
CA TRP A 68 0.30 13.23 7.17
C TRP A 68 -0.85 13.37 8.16
N HIS A 69 -1.61 12.31 8.43
CA HIS A 69 -2.76 12.31 9.32
C HIS A 69 -2.49 11.69 10.67
N HIS A 70 -1.76 10.57 10.72
CA HIS A 70 -1.59 9.81 11.96
C HIS A 70 -0.72 10.59 12.97
N PRO A 71 -1.19 10.83 14.21
CA PRO A 71 -0.50 11.69 15.17
C PRO A 71 0.85 11.15 15.65
N ASN A 72 1.09 9.84 15.47
CA ASN A 72 2.37 9.23 15.79
C ASN A 72 3.36 9.19 14.62
N TYR A 73 2.96 9.59 13.40
CA TYR A 73 3.91 9.62 12.29
C TYR A 73 4.92 10.78 12.46
N PRO A 74 6.22 10.58 12.19
CA PRO A 74 7.25 11.56 12.53
C PRO A 74 7.13 12.95 11.91
N ASN A 75 6.73 13.05 10.63
CA ASN A 75 6.61 14.31 9.88
C ASN A 75 7.79 15.29 10.14
N GLN A 76 9.01 14.92 9.75
CA GLN A 76 10.25 15.65 10.10
C GLN A 76 10.76 16.55 8.95
N GLY A 77 9.91 16.87 7.97
CA GLY A 77 10.28 17.69 6.82
C GLY A 77 11.18 17.00 5.81
N ARG A 78 11.25 15.67 5.83
CA ARG A 78 11.89 14.89 4.77
C ARG A 78 11.04 14.92 3.50
N HIS A 79 11.60 14.41 2.41
CA HIS A 79 10.87 14.23 1.16
C HIS A 79 9.60 13.39 1.40
N HIS A 80 8.44 13.84 0.92
CA HIS A 80 7.09 13.26 1.18
C HIS A 80 6.54 13.37 2.61
N GLU A 81 7.16 14.14 3.50
CA GLU A 81 6.61 14.42 4.83
C GLU A 81 6.08 15.86 4.93
N LEU A 82 5.24 16.12 5.94
CA LEU A 82 4.99 17.50 6.35
C LEU A 82 6.28 18.12 6.93
N PRO A 83 6.45 19.45 6.86
CA PRO A 83 7.64 20.13 7.39
C PRO A 83 7.92 19.86 8.87
N GLN A 84 6.86 19.61 9.63
CA GLN A 84 6.88 19.32 11.07
C GLN A 84 5.55 18.65 11.45
N PRO A 85 5.47 17.98 12.62
CA PRO A 85 4.20 17.47 13.15
C PRO A 85 3.16 18.58 13.31
N LYS A 86 1.87 18.23 13.20
CA LYS A 86 0.77 19.17 13.45
C LYS A 86 0.67 19.47 14.95
N PRO A 87 0.13 20.64 15.33
CA PRO A 87 -0.13 20.93 16.75
C PRO A 87 -1.02 19.86 17.38
N GLY A 88 -0.52 19.21 18.44
CA GLY A 88 -1.23 18.13 19.15
C GLY A 88 -0.81 16.71 18.75
N ASP A 89 0.00 16.56 17.70
CA ASP A 89 0.62 15.27 17.36
C ASP A 89 1.64 14.87 18.45
N ASP A 90 1.82 13.56 18.64
CA ASP A 90 2.79 12.94 19.56
C ASP A 90 3.62 11.90 18.78
N PRO A 91 4.63 12.35 18.01
CA PRO A 91 5.40 11.46 17.14
C PRO A 91 6.03 10.27 17.88
N ASP A 92 5.71 9.07 17.43
CA ASP A 92 6.23 7.80 17.94
C ASP A 92 6.19 6.77 16.81
N LEU A 93 7.33 6.62 16.13
CA LEU A 93 7.41 5.76 14.95
C LEU A 93 7.00 4.32 15.26
N MET A 94 7.33 3.78 16.44
CA MET A 94 7.00 2.39 16.76
C MET A 94 5.49 2.19 16.91
N LYS A 95 4.78 3.13 17.58
CA LYS A 95 3.31 3.10 17.62
C LYS A 95 2.70 3.23 16.23
N TYR A 96 3.27 4.07 15.37
CA TYR A 96 2.80 4.18 13.98
C TYR A 96 3.03 2.89 13.20
N LEU A 97 4.17 2.21 13.39
CA LEU A 97 4.44 0.93 12.73
C LEU A 97 3.50 -0.18 13.21
N ASP A 98 3.08 -0.17 14.48
CA ASP A 98 2.04 -1.08 14.96
C ASP A 98 0.69 -0.83 14.27
N PHE A 99 0.28 0.43 14.14
CA PHE A 99 -0.90 0.83 13.36
C PHE A 99 -0.80 0.38 11.89
N LEU A 100 0.35 0.64 11.25
CA LEU A 100 0.61 0.26 9.87
C LEU A 100 0.54 -1.26 9.68
N LYS A 101 1.19 -2.05 10.56
CA LYS A 101 1.15 -3.51 10.50
C LYS A 101 -0.28 -4.04 10.66
N ALA A 102 -1.09 -3.41 11.52
CA ALA A 102 -2.49 -3.78 11.68
C ALA A 102 -3.34 -3.50 10.42
N GLN A 103 -3.16 -2.33 9.77
CA GLN A 103 -3.82 -2.03 8.50
C GLN A 103 -3.38 -2.96 7.36
N VAL A 104 -2.10 -3.30 7.29
CA VAL A 104 -1.57 -4.27 6.31
C VAL A 104 -2.18 -5.64 6.54
N TRP A 105 -2.33 -6.07 7.80
CA TRP A 105 -3.02 -7.31 8.13
C TRP A 105 -4.48 -7.30 7.65
N GLU A 106 -5.25 -6.22 7.85
CA GLU A 106 -6.62 -6.10 7.32
C GLU A 106 -6.63 -6.26 5.79
N LEU A 107 -5.76 -5.53 5.09
CA LEU A 107 -5.65 -5.56 3.62
C LEU A 107 -5.28 -6.96 3.11
N CYS A 108 -4.38 -7.66 3.80
CA CYS A 108 -3.93 -8.99 3.43
C CYS A 108 -4.87 -10.12 3.87
N THR A 109 -5.95 -9.86 4.60
CA THR A 109 -6.84 -10.92 5.10
C THR A 109 -8.30 -10.76 4.70
N HIS A 110 -8.77 -9.54 4.46
CA HIS A 110 -10.20 -9.29 4.20
C HIS A 110 -10.59 -9.23 2.71
N TYR A 111 -9.61 -9.02 1.80
CA TYR A 111 -9.87 -8.74 0.38
C TYR A 111 -9.44 -9.87 -0.55
N GLY A 112 -9.42 -11.11 -0.05
CA GLY A 112 -9.06 -12.32 -0.78
C GLY A 112 -7.62 -12.32 -1.30
N LYS A 113 -7.39 -12.96 -2.45
CA LYS A 113 -6.02 -13.14 -3.00
C LYS A 113 -5.50 -11.83 -3.61
N LEU A 114 -4.30 -11.44 -3.18
CA LEU A 114 -3.50 -10.35 -3.76
C LEU A 114 -2.30 -10.93 -4.53
N HIS A 115 -1.91 -10.22 -5.60
CA HIS A 115 -0.76 -10.54 -6.45
C HIS A 115 0.36 -9.51 -6.34
N ALA A 116 0.08 -8.33 -5.77
CA ALA A 116 1.12 -7.37 -5.44
C ALA A 116 0.80 -6.55 -4.18
N PHE A 117 1.84 -6.14 -3.47
CA PHE A 117 1.78 -5.14 -2.42
C PHE A 117 2.82 -4.05 -2.71
N TRP A 118 2.39 -2.81 -2.84
CA TRP A 118 3.23 -1.73 -3.37
C TRP A 118 3.38 -0.64 -2.31
N TRP A 119 4.59 -0.45 -1.78
CA TRP A 119 4.89 0.51 -0.72
C TRP A 119 5.27 1.89 -1.24
N ASP A 120 4.87 2.95 -0.52
CA ASP A 120 5.35 4.32 -0.78
C ASP A 120 5.38 5.27 0.43
N MET A 121 6.47 5.93 0.75
CA MET A 121 7.76 5.28 0.72
C MET A 121 8.34 5.33 2.13
N ASN A 122 9.27 4.44 2.41
CA ASN A 122 9.98 4.38 3.67
C ASN A 122 11.02 5.52 3.78
N VAL A 123 10.56 6.75 3.93
CA VAL A 123 11.40 7.97 4.00
C VAL A 123 12.33 8.01 5.21
N ASP A 124 11.98 7.28 6.27
CA ASP A 124 12.80 7.13 7.48
C ASP A 124 13.90 6.08 7.31
N GLU A 125 13.89 5.33 6.20
CA GLU A 125 14.79 4.21 5.92
C GLU A 125 14.77 3.13 7.03
N HIS A 126 13.62 2.97 7.70
CA HIS A 126 13.45 1.99 8.76
C HIS A 126 13.51 0.57 8.19
N PHE A 127 14.52 -0.21 8.58
CA PHE A 127 14.66 -1.59 8.10
C PHE A 127 13.97 -2.57 9.06
N ASP A 128 12.92 -3.25 8.58
CA ASP A 128 12.18 -4.28 9.31
C ASP A 128 11.61 -5.34 8.34
N PRO A 129 12.40 -6.37 7.99
CA PRO A 129 11.96 -7.45 7.10
C PRO A 129 10.75 -8.23 7.61
N SER A 130 10.41 -8.14 8.90
CA SER A 130 9.25 -8.84 9.46
C SER A 130 7.93 -8.34 8.85
N VAL A 131 7.88 -7.08 8.37
CA VAL A 131 6.70 -6.51 7.72
C VAL A 131 6.41 -7.24 6.40
N ASN A 132 7.41 -7.36 5.54
CA ASN A 132 7.26 -8.06 4.26
C ASN A 132 7.08 -9.57 4.46
N ALA A 133 7.75 -10.16 5.45
CA ALA A 133 7.54 -11.56 5.83
C ALA A 133 6.08 -11.84 6.25
N MET A 134 5.44 -10.92 6.97
CA MET A 134 4.02 -11.01 7.31
C MET A 134 3.15 -11.01 6.05
N ILE A 135 3.37 -10.08 5.12
CA ILE A 135 2.63 -10.03 3.85
C ILE A 135 2.82 -11.33 3.07
N GLN A 136 4.06 -11.80 2.92
CA GLN A 136 4.36 -13.04 2.19
C GLN A 136 3.72 -14.27 2.85
N SER A 137 3.64 -14.31 4.19
CA SER A 137 2.95 -15.38 4.91
C SER A 137 1.44 -15.37 4.67
N LEU A 138 0.81 -14.20 4.57
CA LEU A 138 -0.64 -14.05 4.37
C LEU A 138 -1.03 -14.17 2.90
N GLN A 139 -0.16 -13.69 2.00
CA GLN A 139 -0.38 -13.55 0.57
C GLN A 139 0.86 -14.09 -0.19
N PRO A 140 1.06 -15.42 -0.24
CA PRO A 140 2.26 -16.02 -0.82
C PRO A 140 2.43 -15.77 -2.33
N ALA A 141 1.36 -15.39 -3.03
CA ALA A 141 1.39 -15.01 -4.44
C ALA A 141 1.76 -13.53 -4.67
N ALA A 142 1.83 -12.71 -3.62
CA ALA A 142 2.12 -11.29 -3.77
C ALA A 142 3.61 -11.03 -3.97
N VAL A 143 3.93 -10.23 -5.00
CA VAL A 143 5.23 -9.57 -5.16
C VAL A 143 5.22 -8.19 -4.51
N ILE A 144 6.34 -7.78 -3.93
CA ILE A 144 6.49 -6.56 -3.15
C ILE A 144 7.59 -5.69 -3.76
N ASN A 145 7.38 -4.38 -3.90
CA ASN A 145 8.39 -3.48 -4.47
C ASN A 145 9.53 -3.14 -3.49
N ASN A 146 10.60 -2.55 -4.01
CA ASN A 146 11.79 -2.13 -3.27
C ASN A 146 11.68 -0.80 -2.49
N ARG A 147 10.46 -0.37 -2.12
CA ARG A 147 10.23 0.92 -1.42
C ARG A 147 9.81 0.76 0.05
N GLY A 148 9.75 -0.48 0.52
CA GLY A 148 9.27 -0.84 1.84
C GLY A 148 10.37 -0.96 2.89
N PHE A 149 10.24 -1.99 3.73
CA PHE A 149 11.07 -2.22 4.92
C PHE A 149 12.25 -3.19 4.68
N ASP A 150 12.41 -3.67 3.45
CA ASP A 150 13.52 -4.50 2.98
C ASP A 150 13.71 -4.32 1.44
N PRO A 151 14.64 -5.05 0.77
CA PRO A 151 14.92 -4.88 -0.66
C PRO A 151 13.73 -5.16 -1.62
N GLY A 152 12.67 -5.84 -1.18
CA GLY A 152 11.57 -6.26 -2.04
C GLY A 152 11.93 -7.33 -3.09
N ASP A 153 10.95 -7.68 -3.91
CA ASP A 153 11.04 -8.63 -5.02
C ASP A 153 11.47 -7.97 -6.35
N PHE A 154 11.18 -6.67 -6.54
CA PHE A 154 11.46 -5.96 -7.81
C PHE A 154 11.74 -4.46 -7.61
N GLY A 155 12.49 -3.88 -8.55
CA GLY A 155 12.84 -2.46 -8.56
C GLY A 155 11.74 -1.55 -9.14
N THR A 156 11.71 -0.27 -8.73
CA THR A 156 10.70 0.71 -9.19
C THR A 156 11.28 2.06 -9.63
N PRO A 157 12.02 2.12 -10.75
CA PRO A 157 12.45 3.40 -11.32
C PRO A 157 11.24 4.28 -11.64
N GLU A 158 11.34 5.57 -11.36
CA GLU A 158 10.25 6.53 -11.53
C GLU A 158 10.71 7.74 -12.34
N ARG A 159 9.87 8.16 -13.29
CA ARG A 159 10.05 9.29 -14.24
C ARG A 159 11.20 9.12 -15.25
N ASP A 160 12.33 8.57 -14.84
CA ASP A 160 13.50 8.37 -15.68
C ASP A 160 13.66 6.88 -16.04
N HIS A 161 13.88 6.60 -17.33
CA HIS A 161 14.16 5.23 -17.80
C HIS A 161 15.63 4.88 -17.52
N VAL A 162 15.86 4.10 -16.47
CA VAL A 162 17.18 3.53 -16.22
C VAL A 162 17.35 2.31 -17.12
N GLN A 163 18.28 2.39 -18.09
CA GLN A 163 18.63 1.25 -18.93
C GLN A 163 19.13 0.09 -18.05
N GLY A 164 18.57 -1.11 -18.23
CA GLY A 164 19.04 -2.33 -17.58
C GLY A 164 18.32 -2.76 -16.30
N ILE A 165 17.21 -2.11 -15.91
CA ILE A 165 16.36 -2.60 -14.82
C ILE A 165 15.33 -3.61 -15.36
N ASP A 166 15.43 -4.84 -14.83
CA ASP A 166 14.52 -6.00 -14.91
C ASP A 166 14.05 -6.49 -16.29
N THR A 167 14.55 -7.68 -16.68
CA THR A 167 14.08 -8.47 -17.83
C THR A 167 13.06 -9.55 -17.45
N GLN A 168 12.67 -9.66 -16.19
CA GLN A 168 11.79 -10.70 -15.67
C GLN A 168 10.37 -10.16 -15.45
N GLN A 169 9.35 -10.88 -15.94
CA GLN A 169 7.95 -10.46 -15.80
C GLN A 169 7.47 -10.67 -14.36
N SER A 170 6.80 -9.66 -13.81
CA SER A 170 6.67 -9.39 -12.37
C SER A 170 5.70 -10.28 -11.56
N PHE A 171 5.30 -11.44 -12.06
CA PHE A 171 4.40 -12.35 -11.31
C PHE A 171 4.78 -13.84 -11.41
N ASP A 172 5.79 -14.17 -12.20
CA ASP A 172 6.33 -15.53 -12.29
C ASP A 172 7.45 -15.67 -11.25
N ARG A 173 7.09 -16.07 -10.02
CA ARG A 173 8.05 -16.53 -9.01
C ARG A 173 8.50 -17.96 -9.30
#